data_AF-A0A378YQH9-F1
#
_entry.id   AF-A0A378YQH9-F1
#
_cell.length_a   1.000
_cell.length_b   1.000
_cell.length_c   1.000
_cell.angle_alpha   90.00
_cell.angle_beta   90.00
_cell.angle_gamma   90.00
#
_symmetry.space_group_name_H-M   'P 1'
#
loop_
_entity.id
_entity.type
_entity.pdbx_description
1 polymer ?
#
loop_
_entity_poly.entity_id
_entity_poly.type
_entity_poly.pdbx_seq_one_letter_code
_entity_poly.pdbx_strand_id
1 'polypeptide(L)'
;MKKYRHRLAWYFAVFIINLGILFSGSKLLFSASSSALLYYLPTSVFWLFAGPWLFGRRFRSSSVFGIKVERFGFWIIGIATFGTVIFLLQGNDKLAAIAIFAAMCGVEDVIWSREGRCSADQPGFQS
;
A
#
# COMPACT_ATOMS: atom_id res chain seq x y z
N MET A 1 -9.22 19.33 2.11
CA MET A 1 -9.34 17.90 2.49
C MET A 1 -9.34 16.89 1.33
N LYS A 2 -9.48 17.27 0.05
CA LYS A 2 -9.52 16.30 -1.07
C LYS A 2 -8.26 15.44 -1.26
N LYS A 3 -7.09 15.92 -0.82
CA LYS A 3 -5.76 15.30 -1.04
C LYS A 3 -5.55 13.95 -0.33
N TYR A 4 -6.25 13.68 0.78
CA TYR A 4 -6.08 12.45 1.57
C TYR A 4 -7.22 11.43 1.39
N ARG A 5 -8.17 11.68 0.48
CA ARG A 5 -9.35 10.81 0.31
C ARG A 5 -8.99 9.40 -0.12
N HIS A 6 -7.96 9.24 -0.96
CA HIS A 6 -7.55 7.93 -1.46
C HIS A 6 -6.88 7.10 -0.37
N ARG A 7 -6.02 7.71 0.46
CA ARG A 7 -5.45 7.07 1.65
C ARG A 7 -6.51 6.67 2.68
N LEU A 8 -7.45 7.57 2.97
CA LEU A 8 -8.52 7.26 3.93
C LEU A 8 -9.41 6.11 3.43
N ALA A 9 -9.74 6.11 2.13
CA ALA A 9 -10.47 5.00 1.50
C ALA A 9 -9.66 3.69 1.56
N TRP A 10 -8.34 3.76 1.39
CA TRP A 10 -7.46 2.59 1.49
C TRP A 10 -7.40 2.03 2.92
N TYR A 11 -7.19 2.86 3.94
CA TYR A 11 -7.22 2.40 5.33
C TYR A 11 -8.58 1.81 5.72
N PHE A 12 -9.67 2.40 5.21
CA PHE A 12 -11.01 1.84 5.37
C PHE A 12 -11.14 0.48 4.67
N ALA A 13 -10.60 0.32 3.46
CA ALA A 13 -10.58 -0.97 2.78
C ALA A 13 -9.77 -2.03 3.54
N VAL A 14 -8.58 -1.67 4.05
CA VAL A 14 -7.76 -2.56 4.89
C VAL A 14 -8.52 -2.98 6.15
N PHE A 15 -9.25 -2.07 6.79
CA PHE A 15 -10.09 -2.38 7.93
C PHE A 15 -11.19 -3.39 7.58
N ILE A 16 -11.94 -3.17 6.49
CA ILE A 16 -13.00 -4.10 6.04
C ILE A 16 -12.43 -5.47 5.66
N ILE A 17 -11.28 -5.51 4.98
CA ILE A 17 -10.60 -6.77 4.63
C ILE A 17 -10.24 -7.56 5.90
N ASN A 18 -9.65 -6.91 6.89
CA ASN A 18 -9.28 -7.58 8.14
C ASN A 18 -10.51 -8.02 8.95
N LEU A 19 -11.59 -7.26 8.91
CA LEU A 19 -12.87 -7.66 9.49
C LEU A 19 -13.39 -8.95 8.83
N GLY A 20 -13.32 -9.03 7.50
CA GLY A 20 -13.69 -10.25 6.75
C GLY A 20 -12.80 -11.45 7.09
N ILE A 21 -11.49 -11.24 7.26
CA ILE A 21 -10.55 -12.29 7.67
C ILE A 21 -10.84 -12.78 9.08
N LEU A 22 -11.21 -11.88 10.00
CA LEU A 22 -11.62 -12.23 11.36
C LEU A 22 -12.85 -13.15 11.34
N PHE A 23 -13.85 -12.85 10.51
CA PHE A 23 -15.06 -13.66 10.36
C PHE A 23 -14.86 -14.98 9.59
N SER A 24 -13.78 -15.11 8.83
CA SER A 24 -13.46 -16.35 8.09
C SER A 24 -13.12 -17.54 9.00
N GLY A 25 -12.70 -17.31 10.25
CA GLY A 25 -12.29 -18.36 11.17
C GLY A 25 -10.95 -19.05 10.83
N SER A 26 -10.27 -18.65 9.74
CA SER A 26 -8.98 -19.21 9.35
C SER A 26 -7.85 -18.67 10.23
N LYS A 27 -7.33 -19.51 11.14
CA LYS A 27 -6.21 -19.16 12.02
C LYS A 27 -4.95 -18.74 11.25
N LEU A 28 -4.69 -19.42 10.14
CA LEU A 28 -3.49 -19.20 9.33
C LEU A 28 -3.54 -17.86 8.60
N LEU A 29 -4.69 -17.56 8.01
CA LEU A 29 -4.92 -16.31 7.29
C LEU A 29 -4.99 -15.12 8.26
N PHE A 30 -5.57 -15.32 9.45
CA PHE A 30 -5.57 -14.33 10.52
C PHE A 30 -4.17 -14.04 11.06
N SER A 31 -3.34 -15.07 11.31
CA SER A 31 -1.94 -14.92 11.75
C SER A 31 -1.12 -14.11 10.75
N ALA A 32 -1.24 -14.46 9.46
CA ALA A 32 -0.53 -13.78 8.39
C ALA A 32 -0.98 -12.31 8.23
N SER A 33 -2.30 -12.08 8.22
CA SER A 33 -2.87 -10.74 8.07
C SER A 33 -2.54 -9.82 9.25
N SER A 34 -2.68 -10.32 10.47
CA SER A 34 -2.36 -9.55 11.69
C SER A 34 -0.88 -9.17 11.75
N SER A 35 0.02 -10.11 11.45
CA SER A 35 1.46 -9.83 11.38
C SER A 35 1.76 -8.75 10.33
N ALA A 36 1.24 -8.89 9.10
CA ALA A 36 1.46 -7.92 8.04
C ALA A 36 0.95 -6.51 8.43
N LEU A 37 -0.23 -6.44 9.06
CA LEU A 37 -0.87 -5.18 9.45
C LEU A 37 -0.10 -4.46 10.57
N LEU A 38 0.45 -5.20 11.53
CA LEU A 38 1.28 -4.66 12.61
C LEU A 38 2.55 -3.99 12.08
N TYR A 39 3.15 -4.51 11.02
CA TYR A 39 4.31 -3.86 10.38
C TYR A 39 3.89 -2.74 9.43
N TYR A 40 2.77 -2.92 8.74
CA TYR A 40 2.31 -1.98 7.72
C TYR A 40 1.81 -0.65 8.29
N LEU A 41 0.94 -0.67 9.29
CA LEU A 41 0.32 0.57 9.81
C LEU A 41 1.35 1.57 10.37
N PRO A 42 2.30 1.18 11.24
CA PRO A 42 3.31 2.10 11.75
C PRO A 42 4.18 2.64 10.62
N THR A 43 4.55 1.79 9.66
CA THR A 43 5.40 2.17 8.53
C THR A 43 4.68 3.16 7.60
N SER A 44 3.42 2.90 7.24
CA SER A 44 2.60 3.78 6.39
C SER A 44 2.35 5.13 7.07
N VAL A 45 2.01 5.14 8.36
CA VAL A 45 1.80 6.38 9.13
C VAL A 45 3.10 7.15 9.27
N PHE A 46 4.21 6.48 9.58
CA PHE A 46 5.53 7.11 9.65
C PHE A 46 5.88 7.80 8.33
N TRP A 47 5.72 7.12 7.20
CA TRP A 47 5.99 7.70 5.88
C TRP A 47 5.05 8.83 5.49
N LEU A 48 3.81 8.81 5.98
CA LEU A 48 2.84 9.88 5.75
C LEU A 48 3.31 11.22 6.35
N PHE A 49 3.99 11.19 7.50
CA PHE A 49 4.54 12.38 8.16
C PHE A 49 5.99 12.67 7.74
N ALA A 50 6.83 11.63 7.67
CA ALA A 50 8.25 11.75 7.35
C ALA A 50 8.48 12.11 5.87
N GLY A 51 7.65 11.61 4.95
CA GLY A 51 7.79 11.87 3.51
C GLY A 51 7.73 13.37 3.16
N PRO A 52 6.69 14.11 3.58
CA PRO A 52 6.64 15.57 3.39
C PRO A 52 7.74 16.34 4.12
N TRP A 53 8.18 15.85 5.29
CA TRP A 53 9.16 16.51 6.15
C TRP A 53 10.61 16.37 5.64
N LEU A 54 11.03 15.16 5.27
CA LEU A 54 12.40 14.87 4.81
C LEU A 54 12.69 15.39 3.40
N PHE A 55 11.67 15.42 2.54
CA PHE A 55 11.88 15.55 1.11
C PHE A 55 11.18 16.74 0.44
N GLY A 56 10.42 17.52 1.23
CA GLY A 56 9.67 18.68 0.74
C GLY A 56 8.69 18.35 -0.39
N ARG A 57 8.28 19.36 -1.17
CA ARG A 57 7.31 19.19 -2.29
C ARG A 57 7.89 18.48 -3.53
N ARG A 58 9.19 18.14 -3.57
CA ARG A 58 9.91 17.76 -4.81
C ARG A 58 10.14 16.26 -5.02
N PHE A 59 9.65 15.38 -4.15
CA PHE A 59 9.68 13.94 -4.42
C PHE A 59 8.58 13.53 -5.40
N ARG A 60 8.80 13.70 -6.70
CA ARG A 60 7.95 13.01 -7.68
C ARG A 60 8.61 12.93 -9.04
N SER A 61 9.60 12.05 -9.12
CA SER A 61 9.83 11.39 -10.40
C SER A 61 8.64 10.46 -10.64
N SER A 62 7.89 10.69 -11.72
CA SER A 62 6.75 9.85 -12.14
C SER A 62 7.20 8.47 -12.68
N SER A 63 8.51 8.21 -12.63
CA SER A 63 9.23 7.12 -13.26
C SER A 63 10.30 6.60 -12.30
N VAL A 64 10.29 5.29 -12.08
CA VAL A 64 11.37 4.52 -11.45
C VAL A 64 11.92 3.62 -12.55
N PHE A 65 13.20 3.77 -12.89
CA PHE A 65 13.85 3.05 -14.01
C PHE A 65 13.15 3.17 -15.38
N GLY A 66 12.54 4.32 -15.70
CA GLY A 66 11.85 4.52 -16.99
C GLY A 66 10.43 3.93 -17.05
N ILE A 67 9.99 3.23 -15.99
CA ILE A 67 8.66 2.66 -15.87
C ILE A 67 7.82 3.56 -14.97
N LYS A 68 6.58 3.85 -15.40
CA LYS A 68 5.63 4.60 -14.57
C LYS A 68 5.45 3.86 -13.23
N VAL A 69 5.67 4.56 -12.12
CA VAL A 69 5.57 4.00 -10.74
C VAL A 69 4.24 3.26 -10.52
N GLU A 70 3.17 3.74 -11.16
CA GLU A 70 1.86 3.10 -11.11
C GLU A 70 1.87 1.66 -11.69
N ARG A 71 2.56 1.43 -12.82
CA ARG A 71 2.69 0.08 -13.40
C ARG A 71 3.53 -0.82 -12.50
N PHE A 72 4.61 -0.28 -11.94
CA PHE A 72 5.46 -1.03 -11.02
C PHE A 72 4.70 -1.48 -9.77
N GLY A 73 3.90 -0.59 -9.17
CA GLY A 73 3.03 -0.93 -8.05
C GLY A 73 2.02 -2.03 -8.41
N PHE A 74 1.39 -1.97 -9.58
CA PHE A 74 0.50 -3.05 -10.05
C PHE A 74 1.20 -4.40 -10.22
N TRP A 75 2.45 -4.41 -10.72
CA TRP A 75 3.26 -5.63 -10.82
C TRP A 75 3.55 -6.23 -9.44
N ILE A 76 3.95 -5.39 -8.47
CA ILE A 76 4.17 -5.83 -7.09
C ILE A 76 2.89 -6.44 -6.51
N ILE A 77 1.74 -5.76 -6.65
CA ILE A 77 0.45 -6.25 -6.15
C ILE A 77 0.13 -7.62 -6.74
N GLY A 78 0.30 -7.79 -8.06
CA GLY A 78 0.01 -9.05 -8.74
C GLY A 78 0.88 -10.21 -8.24
N ILE A 79 2.20 -10.02 -8.19
CA ILE A 79 3.15 -11.03 -7.73
C ILE A 79 2.90 -11.36 -6.25
N ALA A 80 2.70 -10.35 -5.41
CA ALA A 80 2.49 -10.51 -3.98
C ALA A 80 1.17 -11.21 -3.65
N THR A 81 0.09 -10.89 -4.38
CA THR A 81 -1.21 -11.57 -4.21
C THR A 81 -1.11 -13.04 -4.61
N PHE A 82 -0.47 -13.32 -5.75
CA PHE A 82 -0.25 -14.70 -6.20
C PHE A 82 0.63 -15.48 -5.22
N GLY A 83 1.72 -14.87 -4.74
CA GLY A 83 2.59 -15.44 -3.72
C GLY A 83 1.85 -15.72 -2.41
N THR A 84 0.98 -14.81 -1.97
CA THR A 84 0.16 -14.99 -0.77
C THR A 84 -0.69 -16.26 -0.88
N VAL A 85 -1.37 -16.48 -2.01
CA VAL A 85 -2.19 -17.69 -2.22
C VAL A 85 -1.33 -18.95 -2.14
N ILE A 86 -0.18 -18.97 -2.80
CA ILE A 86 0.73 -20.12 -2.78
C ILE A 86 1.24 -20.41 -1.37
N PHE A 87 1.68 -19.38 -0.63
CA PHE A 87 2.22 -19.57 0.72
C PHE A 87 1.14 -19.98 1.73
N LEU A 88 -0.08 -19.49 1.58
CA LEU A 88 -1.22 -19.95 2.38
C LEU A 88 -1.53 -21.44 2.10
N LEU A 89 -1.48 -21.89 0.83
CA LEU A 89 -1.66 -23.30 0.48
C LEU A 89 -0.55 -24.20 1.04
N GLN A 90 0.67 -23.69 1.15
CA GLN A 90 1.79 -24.39 1.79
C GLN A 90 1.74 -24.37 3.32
N GLY A 91 0.81 -23.61 3.91
CA GLY A 91 0.69 -23.44 5.35
C GLY A 91 1.77 -22.56 5.98
N ASN A 92 2.50 -21.77 5.19
CA ASN A 92 3.57 -20.90 5.68
C ASN A 92 3.04 -19.48 5.94
N ASP A 93 2.60 -19.25 7.17
CA ASP A 93 2.02 -17.98 7.61
C ASP A 93 3.03 -16.81 7.58
N LYS A 94 4.31 -17.08 7.85
CA LYS A 94 5.37 -16.05 7.80
C LYS A 94 5.59 -15.52 6.38
N LEU A 95 5.72 -16.42 5.40
CA LEU A 95 5.90 -16.00 4.00
C LEU A 95 4.62 -15.36 3.45
N ALA A 96 3.45 -15.85 3.85
CA ALA A 96 2.18 -15.23 3.51
C ALA A 96 2.09 -13.80 4.08
N ALA A 97 2.55 -13.56 5.32
CA ALA A 97 2.57 -12.22 5.92
C ALA A 97 3.47 -11.25 5.13
N ILE A 98 4.65 -11.70 4.70
CA ILE A 98 5.57 -10.89 3.88
C ILE A 98 4.93 -10.55 2.53
N ALA A 99 4.25 -11.52 1.91
CA ALA A 99 3.56 -11.31 0.65
C ALA A 99 2.38 -10.33 0.80
N ILE A 100 1.57 -10.45 1.86
CA ILE A 100 0.49 -9.51 2.17
C ILE A 100 1.06 -8.10 2.40
N PHE A 101 2.14 -7.97 3.16
CA PHE A 101 2.82 -6.69 3.39
C PHE A 101 3.31 -6.07 2.09
N ALA A 102 3.95 -6.86 1.21
CA ALA A 102 4.42 -6.39 -0.10
C ALA A 102 3.25 -5.90 -0.98
N ALA A 103 2.11 -6.58 -0.96
CA ALA A 103 0.92 -6.16 -1.67
C ALA A 103 0.39 -4.81 -1.15
N MET A 104 0.35 -4.62 0.18
CA MET A 104 -0.07 -3.35 0.79
C MET A 104 0.87 -2.19 0.43
N CYS A 105 2.18 -2.43 0.40
CA CYS A 105 3.18 -1.44 -0.06
C CYS A 105 3.00 -1.09 -1.54
N GLY A 106 2.75 -2.08 -2.40
CA GLY A 106 2.47 -1.83 -3.82
C GLY A 106 1.23 -0.94 -4.05
N VAL A 107 0.21 -1.08 -3.20
CA VAL A 107 -0.98 -0.20 -3.24
C VAL A 107 -0.65 1.22 -2.79
N GLU A 108 0.18 1.39 -1.74
CA GLU A 108 0.66 2.70 -1.31
C GLU A 108 1.42 3.44 -2.41
N ASP A 109 2.27 2.75 -3.17
CA ASP A 109 2.98 3.33 -4.32
C ASP A 109 2.02 3.81 -5.41
N VAL A 110 0.95 3.05 -5.68
CA VAL A 110 -0.10 3.44 -6.63
C VAL A 110 -0.86 4.67 -6.12
N ILE A 111 -1.23 4.70 -4.84
CA ILE A 111 -1.94 5.83 -4.23
C ILE A 111 -1.07 7.08 -4.23
N TRP A 112 0.20 6.97 -3.84
CA TRP A 112 1.16 8.07 -3.92
C TRP A 112 1.34 8.54 -5.36
N SER A 113 1.44 7.66 -6.36
CA SER A 113 1.54 8.08 -7.76
C SER A 113 0.32 8.93 -8.18
N ARG A 114 -0.89 8.55 -7.77
CA ARG A 114 -2.14 9.26 -8.09
C ARG A 114 -2.30 10.58 -7.36
N GLU A 115 -2.00 10.62 -6.06
CA GLU A 115 -1.98 11.86 -5.28
C GLU A 115 -0.96 12.88 -5.82
N GLY A 116 0.07 12.39 -6.52
CA GLY A 116 1.04 13.19 -7.26
C GLY A 116 0.47 13.96 -8.42
N ARG A 117 -0.25 13.25 -9.30
CA ARG A 117 -0.86 13.88 -10.47
C ARG A 117 -1.93 14.89 -10.06
N CYS A 118 -2.77 14.54 -9.10
CA CYS A 118 -3.80 15.43 -8.56
C CYS A 118 -3.26 16.72 -7.91
N SER A 119 -2.02 16.70 -7.40
CA SER A 119 -1.38 17.91 -6.85
C SER A 119 -0.74 18.78 -7.93
N ALA A 120 -0.40 18.21 -9.09
CA ALA A 120 0.18 18.94 -10.23
C ALA A 120 -0.89 19.62 -11.10
N ASP A 121 -2.11 19.06 -11.18
CA ASP A 121 -3.24 19.60 -11.96
C ASP A 121 -4.03 20.73 -11.27
N GLN A 122 -3.63 21.21 -10.08
CA GLN A 122 -4.30 22.38 -9.49
C GLN A 122 -3.84 23.68 -10.16
N PRO A 123 -4.75 24.50 -10.74
CA PRO A 123 -4.43 25.69 -11.55
C PRO A 123 -4.08 26.91 -10.69
N GLY A 124 -3.11 26.77 -9.79
CA GLY A 124 -2.62 27.84 -8.92
C GLY A 124 -1.11 28.07 -8.98
N PHE A 125 -0.41 27.44 -9.93
CA PHE A 125 1.05 27.52 -10.06
C PHE A 125 1.45 28.04 -11.46
N GLN A 126 0.95 29.22 -11.80
CA GLN A 126 1.71 30.17 -12.62
C GLN A 126 1.87 31.44 -11.78
N SER A 127 2.99 31.52 -11.06
CA SER A 127 3.55 32.79 -10.56
C SER A 127 5.05 32.59 -10.43
#